data_AF-V9EJG4-F1
#
_entry.id   AF-V9EJG4-F1
#
_cell.length_a   1.000
_cell.length_b   1.000
_cell.length_c   1.000
_cell.angle_alpha   90.00
_cell.angle_beta   90.00
_cell.angle_gamma   90.00
#
_symmetry.space_group_name_H-M   'P 1'
#
loop_
_entity.id
_entity.type
_entity.pdbx_description
1 polymer ?
#
loop_
_entity_poly.entity_id
_entity_poly.type
_entity_poly.pdbx_seq_one_letter_code
_entity_poly.pdbx_strand_id
1 'polypeptide(L)'
;MAPNADSTSTPRVDAIFSSLKTPDVQDKRSSVVDEPRLSTSSSVTRSSWFGNVLQVLIVGCMVTYTYGQLFYFTDTYSDLSKTIGQWFGVPPDAPKGSDIGHSEMIRPTFFFLFCFLPIAASLVFLELLKHFNVRRITSNYLLSFTRLLRRKPSIFGWVARVSLGELLFLTFLIGGNVYVFHFYFVARVEKNRQRGREFNFELYLEMVALTLGFVCVYNMAFLFLPATRNCVWMEFLNISYANGIKYHRWVGVVTVLTALFHCLGYYWSWIRQEEWKENALPCFDCDVGSKEGHDPWMNFFGEIALLAFLAIGLTSI
;
A
#
# COMPACT_ATOMS: atom_id res chain seq x y z
N MET A 1 0.92 65.83 -29.71
CA MET A 1 1.32 65.38 -28.36
C MET A 1 0.58 64.08 -28.10
N ALA A 2 1.27 62.94 -28.02
CA ALA A 2 0.72 61.63 -27.63
C ALA A 2 0.64 61.52 -26.08
N PRO A 3 0.19 60.43 -25.40
CA PRO A 3 -0.41 59.15 -25.86
C PRO A 3 -1.57 58.55 -24.98
N ASN A 4 -2.16 57.44 -25.47
CA ASN A 4 -2.75 56.20 -24.86
C ASN A 4 -3.40 56.12 -23.45
N ALA A 5 -4.53 55.38 -23.39
CA ALA A 5 -4.80 54.36 -22.35
C ALA A 5 -5.81 53.29 -22.85
N ASP A 6 -5.41 52.02 -22.78
CA ASP A 6 -6.22 50.80 -22.98
C ASP A 6 -7.05 50.47 -21.73
N SER A 7 -8.23 49.86 -21.90
CA SER A 7 -8.90 49.09 -20.83
C SER A 7 -9.79 47.95 -21.37
N THR A 8 -9.22 46.74 -21.36
CA THR A 8 -9.78 45.45 -20.89
C THR A 8 -11.20 45.02 -21.30
N SER A 9 -11.28 44.08 -22.26
CA SER A 9 -12.45 43.23 -22.51
C SER A 9 -12.35 41.88 -21.78
N THR A 10 -13.37 41.53 -21.02
CA THR A 10 -13.55 40.19 -20.40
C THR A 10 -14.31 39.27 -21.37
N PRO A 11 -13.85 38.04 -21.66
CA PRO A 11 -14.56 37.13 -22.55
C PRO A 11 -15.74 36.45 -21.82
N ARG A 12 -16.95 36.60 -22.39
CA ARG A 12 -18.21 36.01 -21.89
C ARG A 12 -18.32 34.55 -22.36
N VAL A 13 -18.39 33.61 -21.42
CA VAL A 13 -18.28 32.14 -21.65
C VAL A 13 -19.55 31.51 -22.25
N ASP A 14 -20.65 32.26 -22.35
CA ASP A 14 -21.97 31.72 -22.69
C ASP A 14 -22.23 31.51 -24.20
N ALA A 15 -21.31 31.92 -25.08
CA ALA A 15 -21.53 31.83 -26.52
C ALA A 15 -21.38 30.41 -27.09
N ILE A 16 -20.56 29.56 -26.48
CA ILE A 16 -20.16 28.25 -27.06
C ILE A 16 -21.27 27.18 -26.95
N PHE A 17 -22.23 27.34 -26.02
CA PHE A 17 -23.28 26.34 -25.79
C PHE A 17 -24.63 26.68 -26.43
N SER A 18 -24.74 27.77 -27.19
CA SER A 18 -26.03 28.27 -27.71
C SER A 18 -26.49 27.64 -29.04
N SER A 19 -25.73 26.75 -29.68
CA SER A 19 -26.05 26.23 -31.03
C SER A 19 -26.47 24.75 -31.11
N LEU A 20 -26.67 24.05 -29.99
CA LEU A 20 -27.15 22.67 -30.02
C LEU A 20 -28.66 22.63 -30.29
N LYS A 21 -29.04 22.62 -31.57
CA LYS A 21 -30.40 22.33 -32.03
C LYS A 21 -30.64 20.82 -31.93
N THR A 22 -31.72 20.40 -31.28
CA THR A 22 -32.17 18.99 -31.29
C THR A 22 -32.45 18.52 -32.72
N PRO A 23 -31.90 17.38 -33.17
CA PRO A 23 -32.04 16.94 -34.56
C PRO A 23 -33.44 16.40 -34.83
N ASP A 24 -33.98 16.77 -36.00
CA ASP A 24 -35.29 16.35 -36.47
C ASP A 24 -35.25 14.93 -37.06
N VAL A 25 -36.33 14.16 -36.87
CA VAL A 25 -36.36 12.69 -37.06
C VAL A 25 -36.17 12.27 -38.54
N GLN A 26 -36.25 13.20 -39.48
CA GLN A 26 -36.12 12.94 -40.92
C GLN A 26 -34.67 12.90 -41.44
N ASP A 27 -33.68 13.35 -40.66
CA ASP A 27 -32.26 13.37 -41.09
C ASP A 27 -31.56 11.99 -41.05
N LYS A 28 -32.25 10.95 -40.56
CA LYS A 28 -31.66 9.60 -40.38
C LYS A 28 -31.39 8.81 -41.66
N ARG A 29 -31.77 9.30 -42.85
CA ARG A 29 -31.66 8.50 -44.09
C ARG A 29 -30.67 9.02 -45.14
N SER A 30 -30.09 10.20 -44.95
CA SER A 30 -29.21 10.85 -45.94
C SER A 30 -27.74 10.98 -45.52
N SER A 31 -27.36 10.64 -44.29
CA SER A 31 -26.00 10.90 -43.78
C SER A 31 -25.02 9.70 -43.81
N VAL A 32 -25.26 8.69 -44.67
CA VAL A 32 -24.35 7.52 -44.78
C VAL A 32 -23.19 7.76 -45.77
N VAL A 33 -23.04 8.97 -46.32
CA VAL A 33 -21.98 9.27 -47.29
C VAL A 33 -21.08 10.39 -46.75
N ASP A 34 -19.82 10.00 -46.54
CA ASP A 34 -18.64 10.84 -46.28
C ASP A 34 -18.57 11.58 -44.94
N GLU A 35 -18.36 10.84 -43.84
CA GLU A 35 -17.45 11.38 -42.82
C GLU A 35 -16.03 11.44 -43.41
N PRO A 36 -15.36 12.61 -43.40
CA PRO A 36 -13.93 12.63 -43.63
C PRO A 36 -13.31 11.79 -42.51
N ARG A 37 -12.65 10.69 -42.87
CA ARG A 37 -11.76 9.97 -41.97
C ARG A 37 -10.76 10.98 -41.43
N LEU A 38 -11.04 11.53 -40.25
CA LEU A 38 -10.13 12.39 -39.52
C LEU A 38 -8.84 11.59 -39.43
N SER A 39 -7.81 12.03 -40.16
CA SER A 39 -6.52 11.37 -40.15
C SER A 39 -6.12 11.25 -38.69
N THR A 40 -6.00 10.02 -38.20
CA THR A 40 -5.41 9.75 -36.89
C THR A 40 -3.98 10.20 -36.96
N SER A 41 -3.76 11.48 -36.65
CA SER A 41 -2.46 12.13 -36.61
C SER A 41 -1.52 11.27 -35.76
N SER A 42 -0.30 11.08 -36.23
CA SER A 42 0.79 10.40 -35.52
C SER A 42 0.98 10.91 -34.09
N SER A 43 0.56 12.14 -33.81
CA SER A 43 0.54 12.75 -32.47
C SER A 43 -0.50 12.09 -31.53
N VAL A 44 -1.70 11.77 -32.03
CA VAL A 44 -2.78 11.13 -31.25
C VAL A 44 -2.44 9.67 -30.93
N THR A 45 -1.85 8.94 -31.89
CA THR A 45 -1.39 7.55 -31.68
C THR A 45 -0.18 7.49 -30.74
N ARG A 46 0.76 8.43 -30.82
CA ARG A 46 1.90 8.54 -29.90
C ARG A 46 1.47 8.90 -28.47
N SER A 47 0.51 9.83 -28.33
CA SER A 47 -0.11 10.16 -27.04
C SER A 47 -0.87 8.97 -26.43
N SER A 48 -1.52 8.15 -27.28
CA SER A 48 -2.24 6.95 -26.85
C SER A 48 -1.32 5.84 -26.34
N TRP A 49 -0.24 5.54 -27.07
CA TRP A 49 0.75 4.57 -26.63
C TRP A 49 1.39 4.98 -25.30
N PHE A 50 1.78 6.25 -25.18
CA PHE A 50 2.36 6.80 -23.95
C PHE A 50 1.42 6.66 -22.75
N GLY A 51 0.13 6.97 -22.93
CA GLY A 51 -0.90 6.78 -21.91
C GLY A 51 -1.04 5.33 -21.45
N ASN A 52 -1.08 4.39 -22.40
CA ASN A 52 -1.17 2.97 -22.11
C ASN A 52 0.05 2.46 -21.33
N VAL A 53 1.25 2.90 -21.72
CA VAL A 53 2.49 2.55 -21.02
C VAL A 53 2.45 3.04 -19.57
N LEU A 54 2.09 4.30 -19.34
CA LEU A 54 2.01 4.85 -17.98
C LEU A 54 0.97 4.10 -17.13
N GLN A 55 -0.18 3.73 -17.68
CA GLN A 55 -1.18 2.97 -16.95
C GLN A 55 -0.69 1.55 -16.59
N VAL A 56 0.01 0.87 -17.50
CA VAL A 56 0.62 -0.43 -17.22
C VAL A 56 1.69 -0.32 -16.14
N LEU A 57 2.52 0.73 -16.19
CA LEU A 57 3.54 0.98 -15.17
C LEU A 57 2.92 1.22 -13.79
N ILE A 58 1.81 1.98 -13.72
CA ILE A 58 1.07 2.18 -12.47
C ILE A 58 0.56 0.85 -11.91
N VAL A 59 -0.07 0.02 -12.74
CA VAL A 59 -0.54 -1.31 -12.32
C VAL A 59 0.63 -2.18 -11.88
N GLY A 60 1.76 -2.13 -12.60
CA GLY A 60 3.00 -2.80 -12.22
C GLY A 60 3.48 -2.37 -10.83
N CYS A 61 3.54 -1.07 -10.56
CA CYS A 61 3.89 -0.54 -9.23
C CYS A 61 2.91 -1.00 -8.15
N MET A 62 1.61 -1.05 -8.44
CA MET A 62 0.62 -1.55 -7.49
C MET A 62 0.88 -3.02 -7.16
N VAL A 63 1.03 -3.87 -8.18
CA VAL A 63 1.31 -5.30 -8.01
C VAL A 63 2.61 -5.50 -7.23
N THR A 64 3.69 -4.81 -7.60
CA THR A 64 4.98 -4.87 -6.90
C THR A 64 4.83 -4.49 -5.43
N TYR A 65 4.06 -3.44 -5.11
CA TYR A 65 3.80 -3.04 -3.74
C TYR A 65 3.09 -4.13 -2.94
N THR A 66 1.95 -4.64 -3.44
CA THR A 66 1.20 -5.70 -2.75
C THR A 66 1.97 -6.99 -2.64
N TYR A 67 2.67 -7.38 -3.70
CA TYR A 67 3.48 -8.59 -3.73
C TYR A 67 4.63 -8.46 -2.75
N GLY A 68 5.32 -7.31 -2.70
CA GLY A 68 6.40 -7.04 -1.74
C GLY A 68 5.99 -7.26 -0.29
N GLN A 69 4.79 -6.81 0.10
CA GLN A 69 4.28 -7.01 1.47
C GLN A 69 4.08 -8.49 1.83
N LEU A 70 3.72 -9.35 0.87
CA LEU A 70 3.52 -10.78 1.11
C LEU A 70 4.83 -11.57 0.91
N PHE A 71 5.60 -11.21 -0.10
CA PHE A 71 6.86 -11.84 -0.48
C PHE A 71 7.88 -11.83 0.65
N TYR A 72 7.90 -10.77 1.46
CA TYR A 72 8.74 -10.68 2.65
C TYR A 72 8.65 -11.89 3.60
N PHE A 73 7.49 -12.56 3.64
CA PHE A 73 7.22 -13.71 4.49
C PHE A 73 7.49 -15.07 3.82
N THR A 74 7.96 -15.07 2.58
CA THR A 74 8.25 -16.30 1.82
C THR A 74 9.69 -16.73 2.00
N ASP A 75 9.96 -18.02 1.80
CA ASP A 75 11.33 -18.55 1.85
C ASP A 75 12.24 -17.94 0.77
N THR A 76 11.67 -17.56 -0.37
CA THR A 76 12.37 -16.91 -1.48
C THR A 76 12.92 -15.53 -1.11
N TYR A 77 12.35 -14.84 -0.11
CA TYR A 77 12.93 -13.60 0.42
C TYR A 77 14.35 -13.83 0.96
N SER A 78 14.65 -15.03 1.48
CA SER A 78 15.99 -15.32 2.00
C SER A 78 17.07 -15.22 0.91
N ASP A 79 16.78 -15.68 -0.30
CA ASP A 79 17.71 -15.58 -1.43
C ASP A 79 17.88 -14.12 -1.88
N LEU A 80 16.78 -13.38 -2.00
CA LEU A 80 16.83 -11.96 -2.33
C LEU A 80 17.60 -11.16 -1.27
N SER A 81 17.42 -11.50 0.01
CA SER A 81 18.12 -10.83 1.12
C SER A 81 19.64 -11.02 1.05
N LYS A 82 20.11 -12.19 0.58
CA LYS A 82 21.54 -12.43 0.31
C LYS A 82 22.03 -11.58 -0.85
N THR A 83 21.27 -11.49 -1.94
CA THR A 83 21.61 -10.63 -3.08
C THR A 83 21.71 -9.16 -2.68
N ILE A 84 20.75 -8.66 -1.91
CA ILE A 84 20.82 -7.28 -1.38
C ILE A 84 22.04 -7.12 -0.45
N GLY A 85 22.31 -8.11 0.40
CA GLY A 85 23.47 -8.11 1.29
C GLY A 85 24.80 -7.96 0.55
N GLN A 86 24.94 -8.58 -0.64
CA GLN A 86 26.14 -8.44 -1.47
C GLN A 86 26.39 -6.99 -1.90
N TRP A 87 25.34 -6.20 -2.15
CA TRP A 87 25.49 -4.77 -2.49
C TRP A 87 26.12 -3.96 -1.35
N PHE A 88 26.03 -4.47 -0.13
CA PHE A 88 26.52 -3.86 1.09
C PHE A 88 27.71 -4.63 1.71
N GLY A 89 28.38 -5.46 0.91
CA GLY A 89 29.60 -6.15 1.31
C GLY A 89 29.39 -7.35 2.24
N VAL A 90 28.17 -7.88 2.36
CA VAL A 90 27.87 -9.08 3.15
C VAL A 90 28.08 -10.34 2.28
N PRO A 91 29.00 -11.25 2.63
CA PRO A 91 29.19 -12.51 1.91
C PRO A 91 27.93 -13.41 1.93
N PRO A 92 27.68 -14.24 0.90
CA PRO A 92 26.50 -15.12 0.83
C PRO A 92 26.42 -16.14 1.96
N ASP A 93 27.58 -16.57 2.44
CA ASP A 93 27.75 -17.60 3.47
C ASP A 93 28.03 -16.98 4.86
N ALA A 94 27.89 -15.67 4.98
CA ALA A 94 28.10 -14.98 6.24
C ALA A 94 27.10 -15.48 7.30
N PRO A 95 27.57 -15.84 8.51
CA PRO A 95 26.68 -16.19 9.62
C PRO A 95 25.70 -15.05 9.91
N LYS A 96 24.43 -15.37 10.19
CA LYS A 96 23.43 -14.36 10.56
C LYS A 96 23.91 -13.59 11.80
N GLY A 97 24.10 -12.28 11.66
CA GLY A 97 24.60 -11.41 12.73
C GLY A 97 26.13 -11.27 12.79
N SER A 98 26.85 -11.65 11.72
CA SER A 98 28.27 -11.29 11.59
C SER A 98 28.42 -9.79 11.32
N ASP A 99 29.43 -9.15 11.91
CA ASP A 99 29.78 -7.74 11.68
C ASP A 99 30.48 -7.50 10.31
N ILE A 100 30.37 -8.46 9.38
CA ILE A 100 30.98 -8.43 8.07
C ILE A 100 30.02 -7.77 7.09
N GLY A 101 30.38 -6.58 6.62
CA GLY A 101 29.54 -5.76 5.74
C GLY A 101 28.38 -5.09 6.48
N HIS A 102 27.51 -4.39 5.74
CA HIS A 102 26.41 -3.62 6.30
C HIS A 102 25.07 -4.37 6.22
N SER A 103 24.92 -5.43 7.03
CA SER A 103 23.72 -6.28 7.05
C SER A 103 22.44 -5.54 7.50
N GLU A 104 22.60 -4.46 8.26
CA GLU A 104 21.55 -3.53 8.68
C GLU A 104 20.83 -2.87 7.49
N MET A 105 21.51 -2.74 6.35
CA MET A 105 20.96 -2.10 5.15
C MET A 105 20.00 -3.00 4.36
N ILE A 106 19.99 -4.31 4.60
CA ILE A 106 19.22 -5.28 3.81
C ILE A 106 17.71 -5.01 3.92
N ARG A 107 17.19 -4.83 5.14
CA ARG A 107 15.75 -4.60 5.35
C ARG A 107 15.30 -3.23 4.81
N PRO A 108 15.97 -2.10 5.13
CA PRO A 108 15.64 -0.81 4.54
C PRO A 108 15.65 -0.82 3.01
N THR A 109 16.65 -1.44 2.37
CA THR A 109 16.71 -1.51 0.91
C THR A 109 15.55 -2.31 0.32
N PHE A 110 15.16 -3.42 0.95
CA PHE A 110 13.96 -4.16 0.53
C PHE A 110 12.70 -3.29 0.60
N PHE A 111 12.44 -2.64 1.74
CA PHE A 111 11.28 -1.77 1.88
C PHE A 111 11.33 -0.56 0.95
N PHE A 112 12.52 -0.03 0.67
CA PHE A 112 12.68 1.05 -0.30
C PHE A 112 12.28 0.60 -1.70
N LEU A 113 12.82 -0.53 -2.19
CA LEU A 113 12.59 -1.02 -3.55
C LEU A 113 11.18 -1.55 -3.79
N PHE A 114 10.60 -2.22 -2.79
CA PHE A 114 9.30 -2.89 -2.94
C PHE A 114 8.14 -2.13 -2.31
N CYS A 115 8.39 -1.12 -1.47
CA CYS A 115 7.32 -0.33 -0.84
C CYS A 115 7.37 1.14 -1.25
N PHE A 116 8.46 1.84 -0.95
CA PHE A 116 8.54 3.28 -1.18
C PHE A 116 8.61 3.64 -2.67
N LEU A 117 9.53 3.03 -3.40
CA LEU A 117 9.77 3.31 -4.82
C LEU A 117 8.53 3.02 -5.69
N PRO A 118 7.80 1.90 -5.52
CA PRO A 118 6.56 1.67 -6.27
C PRO A 118 5.47 2.68 -5.95
N ILE A 119 5.30 3.09 -4.68
CA ILE A 119 4.34 4.15 -4.32
C ILE A 119 4.76 5.46 -5.01
N ALA A 120 6.00 5.91 -4.83
CA ALA A 120 6.49 7.16 -5.40
C ALA A 120 6.38 7.19 -6.93
N ALA A 121 6.82 6.11 -7.59
CA ALA A 121 6.71 5.96 -9.04
C ALA A 121 5.25 6.00 -9.52
N SER A 122 4.33 5.32 -8.83
CA SER A 122 2.90 5.33 -9.18
C SER A 122 2.30 6.74 -9.11
N LEU A 123 2.72 7.56 -8.15
CA LEU A 123 2.30 8.95 -8.02
C LEU A 123 2.84 9.82 -9.16
N VAL A 124 4.12 9.67 -9.50
CA VAL A 124 4.75 10.38 -10.63
C VAL A 124 4.05 10.02 -11.94
N PHE A 125 3.83 8.74 -12.21
CA PHE A 125 3.14 8.30 -13.43
C PHE A 125 1.70 8.80 -13.52
N LEU A 126 0.98 8.82 -12.38
CA LEU A 126 -0.35 9.43 -12.34
C LEU A 126 -0.31 10.92 -12.67
N GLU A 127 0.65 11.66 -12.12
CA GLU A 127 0.75 13.10 -12.34
C GLU A 127 1.12 13.41 -13.79
N LEU A 128 2.00 12.60 -14.40
CA LEU A 128 2.29 12.68 -15.83
C LEU A 128 1.04 12.41 -16.67
N LEU A 129 0.25 11.38 -16.35
CA LEU A 129 -1.02 11.10 -17.04
C LEU A 129 -2.00 12.28 -16.98
N LYS A 130 -2.07 12.96 -15.83
CA LYS A 130 -2.92 14.15 -15.66
C LYS A 130 -2.39 15.33 -16.46
N HIS A 131 -1.08 15.60 -16.39
CA HIS A 131 -0.45 16.74 -17.03
C HIS A 131 -0.66 16.73 -18.55
N PHE A 132 -0.50 15.57 -19.19
CA PHE A 132 -0.69 15.42 -20.63
C PHE A 132 -2.17 15.24 -21.04
N ASN A 133 -3.11 15.37 -20.09
CA ASN A 133 -4.55 15.17 -20.28
C ASN A 133 -4.92 13.82 -20.95
N VAL A 134 -4.06 12.82 -20.74
CA VAL A 134 -4.16 11.48 -21.36
C VAL A 134 -5.20 10.61 -20.64
N ARG A 135 -5.91 11.18 -19.65
CA ARG A 135 -7.02 10.55 -18.92
C ARG A 135 -8.06 9.90 -19.83
N ARG A 136 -8.26 10.41 -21.04
CA ARG A 136 -9.25 9.85 -22.00
C ARG A 136 -8.77 8.57 -22.69
N ILE A 137 -7.48 8.23 -22.58
CA ILE A 137 -6.87 7.06 -23.19
C ILE A 137 -6.71 6.00 -22.10
N THR A 138 -7.81 5.38 -21.71
CA THR A 138 -7.74 4.15 -20.92
C THR A 138 -7.60 2.97 -21.88
N SER A 139 -6.57 2.13 -21.70
CA SER A 139 -6.40 0.92 -22.51
C SER A 139 -7.70 0.10 -22.50
N ASN A 140 -8.11 -0.44 -23.66
CA ASN A 140 -9.31 -1.29 -23.77
C ASN A 140 -9.27 -2.46 -22.78
N TYR A 141 -8.09 -2.99 -22.47
CA TYR A 141 -7.90 -4.06 -21.49
C TYR A 141 -8.15 -3.58 -20.06
N LEU A 142 -7.60 -2.43 -19.69
CA LEU A 142 -7.83 -1.82 -18.37
C LEU A 142 -9.29 -1.38 -18.19
N LEU A 143 -9.94 -0.89 -19.26
CA LEU A 143 -11.37 -0.62 -19.26
C LEU A 143 -12.20 -1.88 -19.07
N SER A 144 -11.86 -2.98 -19.76
CA SER A 144 -12.57 -4.25 -19.61
C SER A 144 -12.41 -4.80 -18.19
N PHE A 145 -11.21 -4.73 -17.64
CA PHE A 145 -10.90 -5.19 -16.29
C PHE A 145 -11.58 -4.33 -15.21
N THR A 146 -11.49 -3.00 -15.30
CA THR A 146 -12.17 -2.09 -14.36
C THR A 146 -13.70 -2.20 -14.45
N ARG A 147 -14.27 -2.45 -15.64
CA ARG A 147 -15.69 -2.78 -15.80
C ARG A 147 -16.06 -4.06 -15.07
N LEU A 148 -15.21 -5.08 -15.10
CA LEU A 148 -15.40 -6.31 -14.33
C LEU A 148 -15.39 -6.01 -12.82
N LEU A 149 -14.38 -5.28 -12.32
CA LEU A 149 -14.27 -4.93 -10.90
C LEU A 149 -15.45 -4.07 -10.40
N ARG A 150 -16.06 -3.27 -11.28
CA ARG A 150 -17.27 -2.48 -10.96
C ARG A 150 -18.54 -3.33 -10.87
N ARG A 151 -18.56 -4.56 -11.37
CA ARG A 151 -19.75 -5.42 -11.27
C ARG A 151 -20.05 -5.76 -9.82
N LYS A 152 -21.34 -5.80 -9.49
CA LYS A 152 -21.83 -6.29 -8.19
C LYS A 152 -22.26 -7.74 -8.38
N PRO A 153 -21.66 -8.71 -7.67
CA PRO A 153 -22.05 -10.10 -7.80
C PRO A 153 -23.48 -10.29 -7.28
N SER A 154 -24.25 -11.14 -7.95
CA SER A 154 -25.53 -11.64 -7.45
C SER A 154 -25.31 -13.04 -6.92
N ILE A 155 -25.54 -13.23 -5.62
CA ILE A 155 -25.39 -14.52 -4.95
C ILE A 155 -26.79 -14.95 -4.50
N PHE A 156 -27.25 -16.12 -4.95
CA PHE A 156 -28.58 -16.66 -4.62
C PHE A 156 -29.74 -15.66 -4.84
N GLY A 157 -29.68 -14.85 -5.90
CA GLY A 157 -30.71 -13.85 -6.23
C GLY A 157 -30.58 -12.51 -5.48
N TRP A 158 -29.66 -12.40 -4.52
CA TRP A 158 -29.36 -11.16 -3.82
C TRP A 158 -28.16 -10.46 -4.45
N VAL A 159 -28.35 -9.21 -4.89
CA VAL A 159 -27.25 -8.38 -5.37
C VAL A 159 -26.44 -7.88 -4.18
N ALA A 160 -25.17 -8.25 -4.13
CA ALA A 160 -24.25 -7.79 -3.08
C ALA A 160 -24.14 -6.26 -3.11
N ARG A 161 -24.08 -5.64 -1.93
CA ARG A 161 -23.90 -4.19 -1.81
C ARG A 161 -22.50 -3.73 -2.21
N VAL A 162 -21.53 -4.64 -2.11
CA VAL A 162 -20.11 -4.43 -2.44
C VAL A 162 -19.80 -4.81 -3.88
N SER A 163 -18.89 -4.08 -4.52
CA SER A 163 -18.40 -4.40 -5.87
C SER A 163 -17.39 -5.56 -5.82
N LEU A 164 -17.11 -6.18 -6.98
CA LEU A 164 -16.03 -7.18 -7.08
C LEU A 164 -14.66 -6.60 -6.70
N GLY A 165 -14.39 -5.33 -7.03
CA GLY A 165 -13.16 -4.65 -6.64
C GLY A 165 -13.05 -4.41 -5.12
N GLU A 166 -14.16 -4.07 -4.47
CA GLU A 166 -14.21 -4.00 -3.00
C GLU A 166 -14.05 -5.37 -2.35
N LEU A 167 -14.66 -6.40 -2.92
CA LEU A 167 -14.51 -7.77 -2.43
C LEU A 167 -13.06 -8.26 -2.59
N LEU A 168 -12.42 -7.96 -3.72
CA LEU A 168 -11.00 -8.26 -3.95
C LEU A 168 -10.11 -7.54 -2.94
N PHE A 169 -10.37 -6.25 -2.67
CA PHE A 169 -9.64 -5.48 -1.67
C PHE A 169 -9.80 -6.07 -0.26
N LEU A 170 -11.02 -6.38 0.15
CA LEU A 170 -11.29 -6.97 1.47
C LEU A 170 -10.71 -8.38 1.59
N THR A 171 -10.81 -9.18 0.54
CA THR A 171 -10.23 -10.53 0.51
C THR A 171 -8.71 -10.45 0.61
N PHE A 172 -8.08 -9.51 -0.08
CA PHE A 172 -6.65 -9.28 0.02
C PHE A 172 -6.24 -8.84 1.42
N LEU A 173 -6.96 -7.89 2.05
CA LEU A 173 -6.63 -7.44 3.40
C LEU A 173 -6.84 -8.54 4.45
N ILE A 174 -8.00 -9.20 4.46
CA ILE A 174 -8.31 -10.25 5.44
C ILE A 174 -7.42 -11.46 5.20
N GLY A 175 -7.32 -11.91 3.95
CA GLY A 175 -6.48 -13.03 3.56
C GLY A 175 -5.00 -12.76 3.82
N GLY A 176 -4.53 -11.54 3.58
CA GLY A 176 -3.17 -11.10 3.89
C GLY A 176 -2.87 -11.10 5.38
N ASN A 177 -3.81 -10.65 6.23
CA ASN A 177 -3.66 -10.75 7.68
C ASN A 177 -3.50 -12.22 8.14
N VAL A 178 -4.37 -13.11 7.64
CA VAL A 178 -4.29 -14.55 7.94
C VAL A 178 -2.99 -15.16 7.41
N TYR A 179 -2.59 -14.78 6.20
CA TYR A 179 -1.35 -15.23 5.56
C TYR A 179 -0.12 -14.83 6.38
N VAL A 180 0.02 -13.55 6.70
CA VAL A 180 1.15 -13.03 7.50
C VAL A 180 1.19 -13.71 8.86
N PHE A 181 0.04 -13.82 9.54
CA PHE A 181 -0.02 -14.50 10.82
C PHE A 181 0.44 -15.96 10.72
N HIS A 182 -0.13 -16.72 9.79
CA HIS A 182 0.18 -18.14 9.63
C HIS A 182 1.64 -18.39 9.28
N PHE A 183 2.15 -17.76 8.21
CA PHE A 183 3.50 -18.01 7.72
C PHE A 183 4.56 -17.56 8.73
N TYR A 184 4.37 -16.38 9.33
CA TYR A 184 5.31 -15.88 10.33
C TYR A 184 5.30 -16.74 11.60
N PHE A 185 4.12 -17.14 12.07
CA PHE A 185 4.00 -18.00 13.27
C PHE A 185 4.64 -19.37 13.05
N VAL A 186 4.36 -20.04 11.92
CA VAL A 186 4.94 -21.35 11.60
C VAL A 186 6.46 -21.28 11.48
N ALA A 187 6.98 -20.29 10.75
CA ALA A 187 8.42 -20.07 10.64
C ALA A 187 9.07 -19.83 12.00
N ARG A 188 8.36 -19.17 12.92
CA ARG A 188 8.85 -18.90 14.28
C ARG A 188 8.87 -20.15 15.16
N VAL A 189 7.82 -20.98 15.08
CA VAL A 189 7.75 -22.28 15.77
C VAL A 189 8.92 -23.15 15.33
N GLU A 190 9.17 -23.25 14.03
CA GLU A 190 10.27 -24.05 13.48
C GLU A 190 11.63 -23.53 13.93
N LYS A 191 11.85 -22.20 13.90
CA LYS A 191 13.07 -21.58 14.41
C LYS A 191 13.30 -21.86 15.90
N ASN A 192 12.26 -21.89 16.72
CA ASN A 192 12.38 -22.18 18.15
C ASN A 192 12.63 -23.67 18.42
N ARG A 193 12.07 -24.58 17.61
CA ARG A 193 12.40 -26.02 17.63
C ARG A 193 13.88 -26.26 17.32
N GLN A 194 14.40 -25.64 16.27
CA GLN A 194 15.81 -25.76 15.89
C GLN A 194 16.77 -25.22 16.96
N ARG A 195 16.31 -24.27 17.78
CA ARG A 195 17.06 -23.73 18.91
C ARG A 195 16.96 -24.58 20.18
N GLY A 196 16.19 -25.69 20.15
CA GLY A 196 15.98 -26.55 21.31
C GLY A 196 15.24 -25.86 22.47
N ARG A 197 14.46 -24.80 22.19
CA ARG A 197 13.70 -24.12 23.24
C ARG A 197 12.50 -24.97 23.66
N GLU A 198 12.26 -25.06 24.96
CA GLU A 198 11.05 -25.70 25.49
C GLU A 198 9.82 -24.83 25.25
N PHE A 199 8.74 -25.48 24.80
CA PHE A 199 7.48 -24.81 24.49
C PHE A 199 6.65 -24.63 25.77
N ASN A 200 6.97 -23.59 26.54
CA ASN A 200 6.17 -23.13 27.69
C ASN A 200 5.18 -22.03 27.29
N PHE A 201 4.31 -21.63 28.23
CA PHE A 201 3.25 -20.65 27.99
C PHE A 201 3.80 -19.28 27.57
N GLU A 202 4.90 -18.87 28.18
CA GLU A 202 5.62 -17.61 28.01
C GLU A 202 6.18 -17.52 26.59
N LEU A 203 6.86 -18.57 26.13
CA LEU A 203 7.36 -18.65 24.76
C LEU A 203 6.22 -18.62 23.74
N TYR A 204 5.11 -19.34 24.01
CA TYR A 204 3.93 -19.27 23.14
C TYR A 204 3.34 -17.86 23.08
N LEU A 205 3.23 -17.18 24.21
CA LEU A 205 2.72 -15.83 24.30
C LEU A 205 3.61 -14.85 23.53
N GLU A 206 4.94 -14.93 23.69
CA GLU A 206 5.91 -14.12 22.94
C GLU A 206 5.84 -14.39 21.43
N MET A 207 5.68 -15.65 21.01
CA MET A 207 5.52 -15.98 19.60
C MET A 207 4.25 -15.36 19.01
N VAL A 208 3.12 -15.45 19.72
CA VAL A 208 1.85 -14.83 19.28
C VAL A 208 1.98 -13.31 19.29
N ALA A 209 2.51 -12.72 20.36
CA ALA A 209 2.72 -11.29 20.50
C ALA A 209 3.57 -10.74 19.35
N LEU A 210 4.71 -11.36 19.06
CA LEU A 210 5.57 -10.95 17.96
C LEU A 210 4.87 -11.05 16.61
N THR A 211 4.12 -12.14 16.38
CA THR A 211 3.34 -12.33 15.14
C THR A 211 2.31 -11.22 14.97
N LEU A 212 1.61 -10.83 16.03
CA LEU A 212 0.67 -9.70 16.03
C LEU A 212 1.38 -8.38 15.69
N GLY A 213 2.63 -8.19 16.10
CA GLY A 213 3.47 -7.06 15.69
C GLY A 213 3.68 -7.01 14.16
N PHE A 214 3.96 -8.15 13.51
CA PHE A 214 4.10 -8.20 12.05
C PHE A 214 2.76 -8.00 11.34
N VAL A 215 1.66 -8.51 11.89
CA VAL A 215 0.31 -8.23 11.38
C VAL A 215 -0.02 -6.75 11.51
N CYS A 216 0.38 -6.09 12.61
CA CYS A 216 0.25 -4.64 12.78
C CYS A 216 0.96 -3.88 11.65
N VAL A 217 2.24 -4.18 11.41
CA VAL A 217 3.04 -3.54 10.35
C VAL A 217 2.42 -3.79 8.96
N TYR A 218 1.94 -5.01 8.69
CA TYR A 218 1.21 -5.31 7.44
C TYR A 218 -0.01 -4.39 7.28
N ASN A 219 -0.85 -4.25 8.31
CA ASN A 219 -2.00 -3.34 8.24
C ASN A 219 -1.60 -1.88 8.09
N MET A 220 -0.51 -1.44 8.75
CA MET A 220 0.03 -0.08 8.60
C MET A 220 0.43 0.23 7.16
N ALA A 221 0.99 -0.73 6.42
CA ALA A 221 1.34 -0.53 5.03
C ALA A 221 0.11 -0.10 4.21
N PHE A 222 -1.05 -0.70 4.47
CA PHE A 222 -2.29 -0.42 3.73
C PHE A 222 -3.12 0.73 4.30
N LEU A 223 -2.79 1.26 5.48
CA LEU A 223 -3.51 2.40 6.08
C LEU A 223 -3.49 3.66 5.21
N PHE A 224 -2.39 3.90 4.51
CA PHE A 224 -2.24 5.08 3.66
C PHE A 224 -3.02 5.00 2.34
N LEU A 225 -3.43 3.80 1.91
CA LEU A 225 -4.12 3.64 0.63
C LEU A 225 -5.49 4.33 0.58
N PRO A 226 -6.39 4.19 1.57
CA PRO A 226 -7.69 4.86 1.53
C PRO A 226 -7.67 6.26 2.16
N ALA A 227 -6.53 6.73 2.67
CA ALA A 227 -6.41 8.03 3.34
C ALA A 227 -6.49 9.22 2.36
N THR A 228 -6.10 9.04 1.09
CA THR A 228 -6.10 10.12 0.09
C THR A 228 -7.30 10.03 -0.85
N ARG A 229 -8.02 11.15 -1.04
CA ARG A 229 -9.26 11.23 -1.87
C ARG A 229 -9.09 10.74 -3.31
N ASN A 230 -7.86 10.75 -3.84
CA ASN A 230 -7.53 10.37 -5.22
C ASN A 230 -6.45 9.28 -5.28
N CYS A 231 -6.44 8.35 -4.32
CA CYS A 231 -5.53 7.22 -4.37
C CYS A 231 -5.77 6.37 -5.63
N VAL A 232 -4.69 6.06 -6.36
CA VAL A 232 -4.68 5.18 -7.55
C VAL A 232 -5.53 3.93 -7.30
N TRP A 233 -5.35 3.32 -6.12
CA TRP A 233 -5.92 2.04 -5.76
C TRP A 233 -7.43 2.08 -5.67
N MET A 234 -7.98 3.16 -5.10
CA MET A 234 -9.43 3.32 -4.99
C MET A 234 -10.07 3.57 -6.35
N GLU A 235 -9.42 4.34 -7.21
CA GLU A 235 -9.89 4.58 -8.58
C GLU A 235 -9.87 3.28 -9.40
N PHE A 236 -8.80 2.49 -9.29
CA PHE A 236 -8.63 1.23 -10.00
C PHE A 236 -9.60 0.13 -9.53
N LEU A 237 -9.78 -0.02 -8.22
CA LEU A 237 -10.67 -1.02 -7.61
C LEU A 237 -12.14 -0.56 -7.57
N ASN A 238 -12.43 0.65 -8.04
CA ASN A 238 -13.76 1.26 -8.01
C ASN A 238 -14.35 1.28 -6.58
N ILE A 239 -13.52 1.66 -5.61
CA ILE A 239 -13.92 1.85 -4.23
C ILE A 239 -14.37 3.30 -4.09
N SER A 240 -15.61 3.51 -3.64
CA SER A 240 -16.09 4.88 -3.39
C SER A 240 -15.29 5.51 -2.25
N TYR A 241 -15.10 6.83 -2.26
CA TYR A 241 -14.40 7.52 -1.17
C TYR A 241 -15.04 7.26 0.20
N ALA A 242 -16.37 7.19 0.28
CA ALA A 242 -17.10 6.86 1.50
C ALA A 242 -16.75 5.45 2.01
N ASN A 243 -16.69 4.45 1.11
CA ASN A 243 -16.26 3.09 1.47
C ASN A 243 -14.76 3.05 1.80
N GLY A 244 -13.94 3.84 1.12
CA GLY A 244 -12.51 4.01 1.43
C GLY A 244 -12.29 4.47 2.87
N ILE A 245 -12.98 5.53 3.32
CA ILE A 245 -12.91 5.98 4.72
C ILE A 245 -13.37 4.88 5.68
N LYS A 246 -14.46 4.18 5.36
CA LYS A 246 -14.95 3.06 6.18
C LYS A 246 -13.86 1.99 6.34
N TYR A 247 -13.20 1.60 5.25
CA TYR A 247 -12.14 0.60 5.29
C TYR A 247 -10.87 1.11 5.99
N HIS A 248 -10.48 2.37 5.80
CA HIS A 248 -9.39 2.98 6.56
C HIS A 248 -9.63 2.91 8.07
N ARG A 249 -10.85 3.22 8.52
CA ARG A 249 -11.24 3.07 9.94
C ARG A 249 -11.17 1.63 10.41
N TRP A 250 -11.67 0.67 9.62
CA TRP A 250 -11.61 -0.75 9.97
C TRP A 250 -10.17 -1.25 10.10
N VAL A 251 -9.32 -0.95 9.10
CA VAL A 251 -7.91 -1.33 9.13
C VAL A 251 -7.20 -0.63 10.30
N GLY A 252 -7.51 0.64 10.57
CA GLY A 252 -6.95 1.39 11.70
C GLY A 252 -7.26 0.78 13.05
N VAL A 253 -8.51 0.36 13.27
CA VAL A 253 -8.90 -0.37 14.48
C VAL A 253 -8.12 -1.67 14.60
N VAL A 254 -8.01 -2.45 13.52
CA VAL A 254 -7.21 -3.69 13.52
C VAL A 254 -5.75 -3.41 13.85
N THR A 255 -5.12 -2.40 13.23
CA THR A 255 -3.75 -1.98 13.52
C THR A 255 -3.56 -1.66 15.00
N VAL A 256 -4.40 -0.80 15.59
CA VAL A 256 -4.30 -0.41 17.00
C VAL A 256 -4.47 -1.63 17.92
N LEU A 257 -5.44 -2.50 17.64
CA LEU A 257 -5.64 -3.72 18.44
C LEU A 257 -4.44 -4.67 18.34
N THR A 258 -3.90 -4.88 17.14
CA THR A 258 -2.73 -5.75 16.96
C THR A 258 -1.47 -5.18 17.62
N ALA A 259 -1.27 -3.86 17.59
CA ALA A 259 -0.21 -3.19 18.35
C ALA A 259 -0.39 -3.36 19.87
N LEU A 260 -1.62 -3.17 20.37
CA LEU A 260 -1.95 -3.33 21.78
C LEU A 260 -1.68 -4.76 22.25
N PHE A 261 -2.20 -5.77 21.55
CA PHE A 261 -2.00 -7.17 21.93
C PHE A 261 -0.55 -7.66 21.73
N HIS A 262 0.19 -7.09 20.77
CA HIS A 262 1.63 -7.30 20.65
C HIS A 262 2.35 -6.86 21.93
N CYS A 263 2.13 -5.64 22.41
CA CYS A 263 2.79 -5.13 23.61
C CYS A 263 2.28 -5.82 24.88
N LEU A 264 0.96 -6.04 25.02
CA LEU A 264 0.39 -6.72 26.18
C LEU A 264 0.92 -8.14 26.35
N GLY A 265 1.09 -8.89 25.25
CA GLY A 265 1.65 -10.23 25.30
C GLY A 265 3.09 -10.25 25.81
N TYR A 266 3.92 -9.30 25.35
CA TYR A 266 5.29 -9.15 25.85
C TYR A 266 5.33 -8.71 27.31
N TYR A 267 4.54 -7.70 27.70
CA TYR A 267 4.45 -7.25 29.10
C TYR A 267 4.05 -8.39 30.03
N TRP A 268 3.03 -9.16 29.65
CA TRP A 268 2.59 -10.29 30.45
C TRP A 268 3.66 -11.39 30.54
N SER A 269 4.37 -11.68 29.45
CA SER A 269 5.49 -12.62 29.46
C SER A 269 6.62 -12.16 30.37
N TRP A 270 7.02 -10.88 30.29
CA TRP A 270 8.11 -10.33 31.07
C TRP A 270 7.78 -10.19 32.56
N ILE A 271 6.54 -9.87 32.91
CA ILE A 271 6.10 -9.84 34.30
C ILE A 271 6.19 -11.24 34.93
N ARG A 272 5.79 -12.28 34.19
CA ARG A 272 5.87 -13.67 34.66
C ARG A 272 7.30 -14.19 34.79
N GLN A 273 8.21 -13.67 33.97
CA GLN A 273 9.64 -14.00 34.01
C GLN A 273 10.43 -13.12 34.98
N GLU A 274 9.79 -12.13 35.62
CA GLU A 274 10.43 -11.12 36.49
C GLU A 274 11.44 -10.18 35.77
N GLU A 275 11.45 -10.18 34.44
CA GLU A 275 12.37 -9.40 33.59
C GLU A 275 11.73 -8.11 33.04
N TRP A 276 10.58 -7.68 33.58
CA TRP A 276 9.85 -6.51 33.06
C TRP A 276 10.68 -5.23 33.08
N LYS A 277 11.40 -4.95 34.17
CA LYS A 277 12.19 -3.71 34.29
C LYS A 277 13.32 -3.66 33.27
N GLU A 278 13.96 -4.79 33.01
CA GLU A 278 15.11 -4.91 32.12
C GLU A 278 14.69 -4.76 30.65
N ASN A 279 13.49 -5.25 30.31
CA ASN A 279 12.99 -5.23 28.93
C ASN A 279 12.17 -3.98 28.59
N ALA A 280 11.44 -3.38 29.54
CA ALA A 280 10.54 -2.25 29.29
C ALA A 280 11.25 -0.89 29.40
N LEU A 281 12.18 -0.74 30.34
CA LEU A 281 12.82 0.54 30.60
C LEU A 281 14.06 0.72 29.70
N PRO A 282 14.35 1.97 29.26
CA PRO A 282 15.58 2.24 28.52
C PRO A 282 16.78 2.13 29.46
N CYS A 283 17.92 1.71 28.93
CA CYS A 283 19.19 1.85 29.62
C CYS A 283 19.79 3.24 29.34
N PHE A 284 20.10 3.98 30.40
CA PHE A 284 20.63 5.36 30.30
C PHE A 284 22.15 5.42 30.18
N ASP A 285 22.84 4.34 30.54
CA ASP A 285 24.31 4.24 30.54
C ASP A 285 24.84 3.36 29.39
N CYS A 286 23.98 3.00 28.43
CA CYS A 286 24.29 2.13 27.30
C CYS A 286 24.23 2.88 25.97
N ASP A 287 25.07 2.49 25.01
CA ASP A 287 24.93 2.98 23.64
C ASP A 287 23.77 2.26 22.94
N VAL A 288 22.92 3.02 22.23
CA VAL A 288 21.74 2.48 21.51
C VAL A 288 22.10 1.35 20.53
N GLY A 289 23.26 1.44 19.87
CA GLY A 289 23.72 0.44 18.90
C GLY A 289 24.53 -0.71 19.51
N SER A 290 24.81 -0.69 20.81
CA SER A 290 25.55 -1.76 21.48
C SER A 290 24.70 -3.01 21.66
N LYS A 291 25.34 -4.16 21.89
CA LYS A 291 24.63 -5.42 22.18
C LYS A 291 23.75 -5.32 23.42
N GLU A 292 24.16 -4.51 24.39
CA GLU A 292 23.44 -4.30 25.65
C GLU A 292 22.30 -3.28 25.50
N GLY A 293 22.48 -2.27 24.65
CA GLY A 293 21.50 -1.21 24.45
C GLY A 293 20.44 -1.47 23.39
N HIS A 294 20.73 -2.29 22.38
CA HIS A 294 19.85 -2.47 21.22
C HIS A 294 18.43 -2.90 21.59
N ASP A 295 18.27 -3.98 22.38
CA ASP A 295 16.97 -4.55 22.69
C ASP A 295 16.14 -3.68 23.65
N PRO A 296 16.68 -3.17 24.78
CA PRO A 296 15.95 -2.25 25.66
C PRO A 296 15.49 -0.97 24.95
N TRP A 297 16.36 -0.36 24.12
CA TRP A 297 15.98 0.83 23.36
C TRP A 297 14.92 0.54 22.29
N MET A 298 15.03 -0.60 21.59
CA MET A 298 14.01 -1.03 20.64
C MET A 298 12.64 -1.22 21.31
N ASN A 299 12.61 -1.84 22.48
CA ASN A 299 11.38 -2.02 23.26
C ASN A 299 10.79 -0.68 23.69
N PHE A 300 11.61 0.21 24.26
CA PHE A 300 11.18 1.54 24.69
C PHE A 300 10.61 2.39 23.54
N PHE A 301 11.25 2.37 22.36
CA PHE A 301 10.66 3.01 21.17
C PHE A 301 9.34 2.38 20.74
N GLY A 302 9.21 1.06 20.91
CA GLY A 302 7.95 0.34 20.73
C GLY A 302 6.84 0.82 21.68
N GLU A 303 7.17 1.11 22.94
CA GLU A 303 6.22 1.67 23.92
C GLU A 303 5.76 3.08 23.52
N ILE A 304 6.68 3.94 23.11
CA ILE A 304 6.35 5.28 22.60
C ILE A 304 5.43 5.16 21.39
N ALA A 305 5.71 4.22 20.47
CA ALA A 305 4.87 3.97 19.31
C ALA A 305 3.48 3.48 19.70
N LEU A 306 3.36 2.59 20.71
CA LEU A 306 2.06 2.16 21.24
C LEU A 306 1.27 3.33 21.82
N LEU A 307 1.90 4.18 22.64
CA LEU A 307 1.24 5.35 23.20
C LEU A 307 0.72 6.29 22.11
N ALA A 308 1.48 6.47 21.03
CA ALA A 308 1.03 7.21 19.86
C ALA A 308 -0.18 6.54 19.17
N PHE A 309 -0.16 5.21 18.98
CA PHE A 309 -1.30 4.47 18.44
C PHE A 309 -2.56 4.61 19.30
N LEU A 310 -2.42 4.53 20.62
CA LEU A 310 -3.54 4.68 21.55
C LEU A 310 -4.09 6.11 21.52
N ALA A 311 -3.21 7.13 21.46
CA ALA A 311 -3.63 8.52 21.32
C ALA A 311 -4.39 8.75 20.00
N ILE A 312 -3.89 8.23 18.87
CA ILE A 312 -4.58 8.29 17.57
C ILE A 312 -5.92 7.55 17.65
N GLY A 313 -5.95 6.36 18.25
CA GLY A 313 -7.16 5.56 18.43
C GLY A 313 -8.22 6.32 19.24
N LEU A 314 -7.86 6.90 20.38
CA LEU A 314 -8.77 7.65 21.25
C LEU A 314 -9.28 8.95 20.60
N THR A 315 -8.42 9.65 19.87
CA THR A 315 -8.79 10.93 19.21
C THR A 315 -9.55 10.75 17.90
N SER A 316 -9.68 9.52 17.39
CA SER A 316 -10.36 9.21 16.12
C SER A 316 -11.79 8.66 16.28
N ILE A 317 -12.27 8.53 17.52
CA ILE A 317 -13.64 8.15 17.89
C ILE A 317 -14.58 9.36 17.71
#